data_AF-A0A957FMX3-F1
#
_entry.id   AF-A0A957FMX3-F1
#
_cell.length_a   1.000
_cell.length_b   1.000
_cell.length_c   1.000
_cell.angle_alpha   90.00
_cell.angle_beta   90.00
_cell.angle_gamma   90.00
#
_symmetry.space_group_name_H-M   'P 1'
#
loop_
_entity.id
_entity.type
_entity.pdbx_description
1 polymer ?
#
loop_
_entity_poly.entity_id
_entity_poly.type
_entity_poly.pdbx_seq_one_letter_code
_entity_poly.pdbx_strand_id
1 'polypeptide(L)'
;ISKTDLRRFLHYAADHLGYPVLAEVVTAPPTAELEPITASYSQKDEADMGMTYDELSRFGRLRKIDRCGPLSMFEVLVHEWNHLPPAEVADKVKRFFRYYAINRHKMTVLTPSYHAESYSPDDNRFDLRQFLYNVRWTRQFRQIDQRVAQFGEAEGAE
;
A
#
# COMPACT_ATOMS: atom_id res chain seq x y z
N ILE A 1 9.06 -9.72 4.57
CA ILE A 1 7.95 -10.47 5.21
C ILE A 1 6.76 -9.52 5.26
N SER A 2 5.60 -9.95 4.77
CA SER A 2 4.37 -9.16 4.82
C SER A 2 3.86 -8.98 6.27
N LYS A 3 3.05 -7.93 6.52
CA LYS A 3 2.41 -7.70 7.84
C LYS A 3 1.49 -8.88 8.22
N THR A 4 0.80 -9.46 7.23
CA THR A 4 -0.08 -10.61 7.40
C THR A 4 0.69 -11.86 7.83
N ASP A 5 1.86 -12.11 7.22
CA ASP A 5 2.68 -13.27 7.58
C ASP A 5 3.38 -13.09 8.93
N LEU A 6 3.73 -11.85 9.30
CA LEU A 6 4.20 -11.56 10.66
C LEU A 6 3.13 -11.88 11.71
N ARG A 7 1.86 -11.51 11.49
CA ARG A 7 0.77 -11.88 12.41
C ARG A 7 0.60 -13.39 12.53
N ARG A 8 0.64 -14.12 11.40
CA ARG A 8 0.58 -15.59 11.39
C ARG A 8 1.75 -16.23 12.15
N PHE A 9 2.96 -15.69 11.97
CA PHE A 9 4.14 -16.17 12.67
C PHE A 9 4.03 -15.95 14.19
N LEU A 10 3.49 -14.82 14.65
CA LEU A 10 3.28 -14.56 16.08
C LEU A 10 2.26 -15.53 16.70
N HIS A 11 1.17 -15.86 16.00
CA HIS A 11 0.26 -16.91 16.45
C HIS A 11 0.94 -18.28 16.52
N TYR A 12 1.69 -18.66 15.48
CA TYR A 12 2.46 -19.90 15.50
C TYR A 12 3.42 -19.97 16.69
N ALA A 13 4.13 -18.87 16.98
CA ALA A 13 5.05 -18.78 18.10
C ALA A 13 4.34 -18.87 19.47
N ALA A 14 3.13 -18.31 19.58
CA ALA A 14 2.32 -18.46 20.79
C ALA A 14 1.95 -19.92 21.06
N ASP A 15 1.55 -20.65 20.02
CA ASP A 15 1.06 -22.02 20.14
C ASP A 15 2.18 -23.07 20.25
N HIS A 16 3.30 -22.85 19.55
CA HIS A 16 4.31 -23.90 19.33
C HIS A 16 5.69 -23.59 19.93
N LEU A 17 5.99 -22.33 20.24
CA LEU A 17 7.32 -21.92 20.74
C LEU A 17 7.31 -21.50 22.22
N GLY A 18 6.15 -21.61 22.88
CA GLY A 18 6.02 -21.34 24.32
C GLY A 18 5.90 -19.86 24.68
N TYR A 19 5.43 -19.01 23.75
CA TYR A 19 5.27 -17.56 23.98
C TYR A 19 3.80 -17.10 23.94
N PRO A 20 2.94 -17.53 24.89
CA PRO A 20 1.50 -17.30 24.82
C PRO A 20 1.10 -15.81 24.78
N VAL A 21 1.91 -14.93 25.39
CA VAL A 21 1.70 -13.47 25.39
C VAL A 21 1.64 -12.87 23.97
N LEU A 22 2.24 -13.52 22.98
CA LEU A 22 2.20 -13.04 21.60
C LEU A 22 0.78 -13.05 21.02
N ALA A 23 -0.11 -13.92 21.50
CA ALA A 23 -1.51 -13.89 21.09
C ALA A 23 -2.20 -12.58 21.50
N GLU A 24 -1.93 -12.10 22.72
CA GLU A 24 -2.45 -10.82 23.21
C GLU A 24 -1.91 -9.65 22.38
N VAL A 25 -0.60 -9.66 22.06
CA VAL A 25 0.05 -8.65 21.22
C VAL A 25 -0.58 -8.56 19.83
N VAL A 26 -0.95 -9.69 19.22
CA VAL A 26 -1.60 -9.68 17.90
C VAL A 26 -3.01 -9.09 17.96
N THR A 27 -3.74 -9.30 19.05
CA THR A 27 -5.10 -8.77 19.25
C THR A 27 -5.15 -7.31 19.66
N ALA A 28 -4.03 -6.76 20.15
CA ALA A 28 -3.95 -5.37 20.56
C ALA A 28 -4.17 -4.40 19.37
N PRO A 29 -4.79 -3.24 19.60
CA PRO A 29 -5.04 -2.26 18.54
C PRO A 29 -3.70 -1.72 18.00
N PRO A 30 -3.50 -1.67 16.67
CA PRO A 30 -2.29 -1.13 16.05
C PRO A 30 -2.33 0.40 16.07
N THR A 31 -1.89 1.01 17.17
CA THR A 31 -1.79 2.46 17.37
C THR A 31 -0.33 2.85 17.61
N ALA A 32 0.13 3.89 16.92
CA ALA A 32 1.36 4.59 17.29
C ALA A 32 1.00 5.56 18.42
N GLU A 33 1.40 5.29 19.66
CA GLU A 33 1.13 6.16 20.82
C GLU A 33 2.04 7.41 20.83
N LEU A 34 2.14 8.09 19.69
CA LEU A 34 3.03 9.25 19.48
C LEU A 34 2.34 10.58 19.78
N GLU A 35 1.01 10.59 19.80
CA GLU A 35 0.17 11.76 20.08
C GLU A 35 -0.75 11.50 21.27
N PRO A 36 -1.18 12.55 22.01
CA PRO A 36 -2.09 12.37 23.15
C PRO A 36 -3.42 11.75 22.70
N ILE A 37 -3.77 10.61 23.30
CA ILE A 37 -5.05 9.96 23.06
C ILE A 37 -6.16 10.82 23.70
N THR A 38 -7.20 11.13 22.93
CA THR A 38 -8.38 11.83 23.43
C THR A 38 -9.63 10.97 23.27
N ALA A 39 -10.75 11.35 23.89
CA ALA A 39 -12.01 10.61 23.79
C ALA A 39 -12.50 10.44 22.33
N SER A 40 -12.05 11.30 21.41
CA SER A 40 -12.44 11.29 20.00
C SER A 40 -11.30 10.96 19.03
N TYR A 41 -10.06 10.79 19.50
CA TYR A 41 -8.89 10.62 18.64
C TYR A 41 -7.98 9.49 19.14
N SER A 42 -7.84 8.48 18.28
CA SER A 42 -6.86 7.40 18.40
C SER A 42 -6.16 7.28 17.05
N GLN A 43 -4.84 7.33 17.07
CA GLN A 43 -4.02 7.27 15.87
C GLN A 43 -4.07 5.85 15.27
N LYS A 44 -4.65 5.73 14.07
CA LYS A 44 -4.72 4.45 13.35
C LYS A 44 -3.88 4.54 12.08
N ASP A 45 -2.88 3.66 11.95
CA ASP A 45 -1.94 3.64 10.83
C ASP A 45 -2.64 3.65 9.45
N GLU A 46 -3.68 2.85 9.26
CA GLU A 46 -4.41 2.75 7.99
C GLU A 46 -5.20 4.03 7.66
N ALA A 47 -5.69 4.74 8.69
CA ALA A 47 -6.36 6.02 8.52
C ALA A 47 -5.37 7.10 8.07
N ASP A 48 -4.18 7.14 8.69
CA ASP A 48 -3.10 8.06 8.31
C ASP A 48 -2.60 7.79 6.89
N MET A 49 -2.47 6.50 6.50
CA MET A 49 -2.09 6.12 5.14
C MET A 49 -3.20 6.35 4.11
N GLY A 50 -4.47 6.34 4.54
CA GLY A 50 -5.65 6.40 3.67
C GLY A 50 -5.83 5.14 2.81
N MET A 51 -5.33 4.00 3.28
CA MET A 51 -5.39 2.69 2.62
C MET A 51 -5.11 1.57 3.62
N THR A 52 -5.73 0.41 3.39
CA THR A 52 -5.56 -0.77 4.26
C THR A 52 -4.24 -1.50 3.96
N TYR A 53 -3.80 -2.34 4.89
CA TYR A 53 -2.63 -3.20 4.66
C TYR A 53 -2.82 -4.18 3.49
N ASP A 54 -4.05 -4.64 3.26
CA ASP A 54 -4.36 -5.54 2.14
C ASP A 54 -4.26 -4.81 0.80
N GLU A 55 -4.78 -3.58 0.72
CA GLU A 55 -4.62 -2.71 -0.44
C GLU A 55 -3.13 -2.42 -0.71
N LEU A 56 -2.36 -2.07 0.34
CA LEU A 56 -0.91 -1.84 0.25
C LEU A 56 -0.14 -3.06 -0.26
N SER A 57 -0.50 -4.25 0.23
CA SER A 57 0.09 -5.52 -0.22
C SER A 57 -0.19 -5.73 -1.72
N ARG A 58 -1.44 -5.48 -2.16
CA ARG A 58 -1.81 -5.60 -3.57
C ARG A 58 -1.08 -4.59 -4.45
N PHE A 59 -1.00 -3.33 -4.04
CA PHE A 59 -0.22 -2.30 -4.74
C PHE A 59 1.26 -2.67 -4.86
N GLY A 60 1.86 -3.20 -3.78
CA GLY A 60 3.25 -3.64 -3.77
C GLY A 60 3.55 -4.73 -4.79
N ARG A 61 2.68 -5.75 -4.86
CA ARG A 61 2.77 -6.84 -5.85
C ARG A 61 2.60 -6.32 -7.28
N LEU A 62 1.56 -5.52 -7.54
CA LEU A 62 1.33 -4.94 -8.87
C LEU A 62 2.53 -4.09 -9.33
N ARG A 63 3.08 -3.25 -8.46
CA ARG A 63 4.23 -2.39 -8.79
C ARG A 63 5.48 -3.19 -9.14
N LYS A 64 5.80 -4.24 -8.37
CA LYS A 64 7.10 -4.91 -8.41
C LYS A 64 7.10 -6.19 -9.23
N ILE A 65 6.11 -7.05 -9.04
CA ILE A 65 5.99 -8.35 -9.71
C ILE A 65 5.35 -8.15 -11.08
N ASP A 66 4.18 -7.52 -11.12
CA ASP A 66 3.41 -7.31 -12.36
C ASP A 66 3.91 -6.09 -13.18
N ARG A 67 4.87 -5.33 -12.62
CA ARG A 67 5.54 -4.19 -13.25
C ARG A 67 4.59 -3.06 -13.65
N CYS A 68 3.48 -2.92 -12.95
CA CYS A 68 2.49 -1.88 -13.21
C CYS A 68 3.01 -0.50 -12.75
N GLY A 69 3.01 0.47 -13.67
CA GLY A 69 3.02 1.90 -13.34
C GLY A 69 1.62 2.41 -12.96
N PRO A 70 1.43 3.73 -12.74
CA PRO A 70 0.16 4.28 -12.26
C PRO A 70 -1.04 3.93 -13.15
N LEU A 71 -0.93 4.16 -14.46
CA LEU A 71 -2.02 3.91 -15.40
C LEU A 71 -2.38 2.42 -15.48
N SER A 72 -1.39 1.55 -15.71
CA SER A 72 -1.61 0.10 -15.78
C SER A 72 -2.14 -0.49 -14.46
N MET A 73 -1.73 0.07 -13.32
CA MET A 73 -2.24 -0.36 -12.01
C MET A 73 -3.72 -0.01 -11.87
N PHE A 74 -4.11 1.20 -12.28
CA PHE A 74 -5.51 1.59 -12.34
C PHE A 74 -6.33 0.68 -13.27
N GLU A 75 -5.84 0.42 -14.48
CA GLU A 75 -6.51 -0.44 -15.47
C GLU A 75 -6.74 -1.87 -14.95
N VAL A 76 -5.84 -2.41 -14.12
CA VAL A 76 -6.05 -3.71 -13.47
C VAL A 76 -7.06 -3.61 -12.33
N LEU A 77 -6.88 -2.64 -11.43
CA LEU A 77 -7.66 -2.54 -10.20
C LEU A 77 -9.10 -2.12 -10.42
N VAL A 78 -9.40 -1.34 -11.47
CA VAL A 78 -10.78 -0.93 -11.77
C VAL A 78 -11.67 -2.14 -12.08
N HIS A 79 -11.10 -3.21 -12.64
CA HIS A 79 -11.82 -4.46 -12.88
C HIS A 79 -11.79 -5.40 -11.67
N GLU A 80 -10.68 -5.43 -10.93
CA GLU A 80 -10.53 -6.27 -9.74
C GLU A 80 -11.39 -5.78 -8.56
N TRP A 81 -11.53 -4.45 -8.40
CA TRP A 81 -12.29 -3.80 -7.34
C TRP A 81 -13.64 -3.28 -7.85
N ASN A 82 -14.41 -4.18 -8.46
CA ASN A 82 -15.74 -3.89 -9.01
C ASN A 82 -16.79 -3.39 -7.99
N HIS A 83 -16.47 -3.42 -6.70
CA HIS A 83 -17.30 -2.87 -5.61
C HIS A 83 -17.03 -1.38 -5.35
N LEU A 84 -16.03 -0.78 -6.01
CA LEU A 84 -15.70 0.64 -5.91
C LEU A 84 -15.94 1.34 -7.25
N PRO A 85 -16.40 2.59 -7.25
CA PRO A 85 -16.49 3.36 -8.48
C PRO A 85 -15.10 3.64 -9.06
N PRO A 86 -14.94 3.72 -10.39
CA PRO A 86 -13.64 3.98 -11.04
C PRO A 86 -12.91 5.21 -10.50
N ALA A 87 -13.64 6.26 -10.12
CA ALA A 87 -13.07 7.47 -9.53
C ALA A 87 -12.35 7.20 -8.19
N GLU A 88 -12.93 6.37 -7.33
CA GLU A 88 -12.31 6.02 -6.03
C GLU A 88 -11.06 5.15 -6.22
N VAL A 89 -11.10 4.20 -7.15
CA VAL A 89 -9.92 3.39 -7.51
C VAL A 89 -8.80 4.29 -8.03
N ALA A 90 -9.12 5.25 -8.90
CA ALA A 90 -8.16 6.22 -9.39
C ALA A 90 -7.52 7.04 -8.26
N ASP A 91 -8.31 7.53 -7.31
CA ASP A 91 -7.80 8.30 -6.18
C ASP A 91 -6.88 7.48 -5.26
N LYS A 92 -7.22 6.22 -5.00
CA LYS A 92 -6.36 5.29 -4.25
C LYS A 92 -5.03 5.04 -4.96
N VAL A 93 -5.04 4.78 -6.28
CA VAL A 93 -3.83 4.58 -7.08
C VAL A 93 -2.96 5.84 -7.10
N LYS A 94 -3.55 7.02 -7.32
CA LYS A 94 -2.83 8.30 -7.31
C LYS A 94 -2.21 8.58 -5.94
N ARG A 95 -2.95 8.33 -4.85
CA ARG A 95 -2.46 8.47 -3.47
C ARG A 95 -1.25 7.58 -3.24
N PHE A 96 -1.33 6.30 -3.61
CA PHE A 96 -0.21 5.36 -3.49
C PHE A 96 1.05 5.86 -4.21
N PHE A 97 0.95 6.21 -5.50
CA PHE A 97 2.12 6.64 -6.28
C PHE A 97 2.67 8.00 -5.84
N ARG A 98 1.82 8.90 -5.34
CA ARG A 98 2.26 10.18 -4.77
C ARG A 98 3.11 9.96 -3.51
N TYR A 99 2.61 9.20 -2.55
CA TYR A 99 3.35 8.94 -1.30
C TYR A 99 4.56 8.04 -1.52
N TYR A 100 4.48 7.08 -2.45
CA TYR A 100 5.65 6.32 -2.91
C TYR A 100 6.75 7.26 -3.42
N ALA A 101 6.41 8.18 -4.32
CA ALA A 101 7.36 9.12 -4.91
C ALA A 101 7.97 10.07 -3.85
N ILE A 102 7.14 10.62 -2.96
CA ILE A 102 7.58 11.51 -1.88
C ILE A 102 8.55 10.77 -0.95
N ASN A 103 8.22 9.55 -0.54
CA ASN A 103 8.96 8.83 0.48
C ASN A 103 10.08 7.94 -0.06
N ARG A 104 10.27 7.83 -1.40
CA ARG A 104 11.26 6.90 -1.96
C ARG A 104 12.69 7.16 -1.48
N HIS A 105 13.04 8.42 -1.21
CA HIS A 105 14.33 8.77 -0.63
C HIS A 105 14.62 8.06 0.71
N LYS A 106 13.60 7.67 1.49
CA LYS A 106 13.80 6.91 2.73
C LYS A 106 14.38 5.52 2.46
N MET A 107 14.17 4.97 1.26
CA MET A 107 14.67 3.65 0.87
C MET A 107 16.17 3.63 0.58
N THR A 108 16.78 4.78 0.27
CA THR A 108 18.23 4.85 -0.02
C THR A 108 19.07 4.73 1.24
N VAL A 109 18.49 4.99 2.41
CA VAL A 109 19.12 4.92 3.73
C VAL A 109 18.50 3.86 4.64
N LEU A 110 17.60 3.03 4.09
CA LEU A 110 16.95 1.98 4.87
C LEU A 110 17.98 0.92 5.31
N THR A 111 17.88 0.47 6.56
CA THR A 111 18.72 -0.61 7.08
C THR A 111 18.62 -1.86 6.21
N PRO A 112 19.76 -2.49 5.85
CA PRO A 112 19.75 -3.77 5.14
C PRO A 112 18.90 -4.80 5.88
N SER A 113 18.06 -5.53 5.15
CA SER A 113 17.11 -6.48 5.74
C SER A 113 17.17 -7.85 5.06
N TYR A 114 16.71 -8.87 5.77
CA TYR A 114 16.59 -10.22 5.23
C TYR A 114 15.61 -10.25 4.04
N HIS A 115 16.04 -10.84 2.94
CA HIS A 115 15.21 -10.97 1.76
C HIS A 115 14.26 -12.16 1.89
N ALA A 116 12.96 -11.87 2.02
CA ALA A 116 11.91 -12.88 2.18
C ALA A 116 10.79 -12.79 1.12
N GLU A 117 10.70 -11.69 0.38
CA GLU A 117 9.55 -11.39 -0.48
C GLU A 117 10.02 -10.91 -1.85
N SER A 118 9.42 -11.45 -2.92
CA SER A 118 9.74 -11.06 -4.30
C SER A 118 9.24 -9.66 -4.69
N TYR A 119 8.51 -8.98 -3.80
CA TYR A 119 8.05 -7.60 -3.99
C TYR A 119 8.75 -6.59 -3.07
N SER A 120 9.91 -6.96 -2.49
CA SER A 120 10.69 -6.07 -1.63
C SER A 120 11.01 -4.72 -2.32
N PRO A 121 10.89 -3.57 -1.61
CA PRO A 121 11.25 -2.26 -2.14
C PRO A 121 12.73 -1.90 -1.95
N ASP A 122 13.58 -2.79 -1.41
CA ASP A 122 15.00 -2.52 -1.11
C ASP A 122 15.75 -1.91 -2.30
N ASP A 123 16.32 -0.72 -2.10
CA ASP A 123 16.99 0.05 -3.16
C ASP A 123 18.46 -0.33 -3.35
N ASN A 124 19.06 -1.07 -2.42
CA ASN A 124 20.49 -1.40 -2.48
C ASN A 124 20.79 -2.50 -3.51
N ARG A 125 19.91 -3.51 -3.63
CA ARG A 125 20.20 -4.70 -4.43
C ARG A 125 19.03 -5.21 -5.27
N PHE A 126 17.78 -4.96 -4.86
CA PHE A 126 16.63 -5.69 -5.41
C PHE A 126 15.68 -4.83 -6.26
N ASP A 127 15.40 -3.60 -5.86
CA ASP A 127 14.48 -2.67 -6.54
C ASP A 127 15.18 -1.35 -6.83
N LEU A 128 16.17 -1.38 -7.73
CA LEU A 128 16.89 -0.19 -8.17
C LEU A 128 15.92 0.79 -8.86
N ARG A 129 15.71 1.97 -8.26
CA ARG A 129 14.77 2.97 -8.75
C ARG A 129 15.35 4.38 -8.60
N GLN A 130 14.73 5.34 -9.27
CA GLN A 130 14.97 6.75 -8.97
C GLN A 130 14.48 7.02 -7.53
N PHE A 131 15.08 7.99 -6.85
CA PHE A 131 14.59 8.46 -5.55
C PHE A 131 14.11 9.91 -5.56
N LEU A 132 14.42 10.65 -6.65
CA LEU A 132 13.90 11.99 -6.92
C LEU A 132 12.88 11.92 -8.06
N TYR A 133 11.60 11.81 -7.71
CA TYR A 133 10.50 11.73 -8.67
C TYR A 133 9.76 13.06 -8.81
N ASN A 134 9.14 13.29 -9.97
CA ASN A 134 8.02 14.23 -10.06
C ASN A 134 6.79 13.62 -9.36
N VAL A 135 6.53 14.06 -8.13
CA VAL A 135 5.44 13.55 -7.26
C VAL A 135 4.04 13.78 -7.82
N ARG A 136 3.89 14.66 -8.83
CA ARG A 136 2.60 14.94 -9.46
C ARG A 136 2.23 13.92 -10.53
N TRP A 137 3.20 13.14 -11.03
CA TRP A 137 2.97 12.13 -12.08
C TRP A 137 2.09 12.65 -13.23
N THR A 138 2.36 13.90 -13.67
CA THR A 138 1.42 14.74 -14.43
C THR A 138 0.81 14.05 -15.63
N ARG A 139 1.62 13.30 -16.39
CA ARG A 139 1.15 12.58 -17.58
C ARG A 139 0.27 11.40 -17.20
N GLN A 140 0.73 10.57 -16.28
CA GLN A 140 0.07 9.33 -15.89
C GLN A 140 -1.26 9.62 -15.21
N PHE A 141 -1.31 10.62 -14.32
CA PHE A 141 -2.54 10.97 -13.63
C PHE A 141 -3.58 11.56 -14.58
N ARG A 142 -3.16 12.40 -15.54
CA ARG A 142 -4.06 12.87 -16.61
C ARG A 142 -4.62 11.73 -17.45
N GLN A 143 -3.81 10.71 -17.76
CA GLN A 143 -4.30 9.54 -18.50
C GLN A 143 -5.30 8.72 -17.67
N ILE A 144 -5.10 8.60 -16.36
CA ILE A 144 -6.08 7.98 -15.45
C ILE A 144 -7.39 8.77 -15.48
N ASP A 145 -7.34 10.11 -15.37
CA ASP A 145 -8.53 10.97 -15.42
C ASP A 145 -9.33 10.78 -16.71
N GLN A 146 -8.64 10.68 -17.85
CA GLN A 146 -9.26 10.40 -19.15
C GLN A 146 -9.94 9.03 -19.18
N ARG A 147 -9.32 7.99 -18.59
CA ARG A 147 -9.94 6.66 -18.50
C ARG A 147 -11.16 6.68 -17.60
N VAL A 148 -11.10 7.35 -16.44
CA VAL A 148 -12.25 7.48 -15.52
C VAL A 148 -13.43 8.15 -16.22
N ALA A 149 -13.19 9.20 -17.02
CA ALA A 149 -14.24 9.87 -17.80
C ALA A 149 -14.91 8.90 -18.80
N GLN A 150 -14.12 8.05 -19.48
CA GLN A 150 -14.65 7.05 -20.41
C GLN A 150 -15.54 6.00 -19.72
N PHE A 151 -15.22 5.61 -18.48
CA PHE A 151 -16.08 4.71 -17.71
C PHE A 151 -17.40 5.37 -17.33
N GLY A 152 -17.39 6.65 -16.93
CA GLY A 152 -18.61 7.39 -16.60
C GLY A 152 -19.54 7.64 -17.80
N GLU A 153 -18.97 7.83 -19.00
CA GLU A 153 -19.76 7.93 -20.24
C GLU A 153 -20.42 6.61 -20.62
N ALA A 154 -19.77 5.47 -20.36
CA ALA A 154 -20.33 4.15 -20.62
C ALA A 154 -21.47 3.79 -19.66
N GLU A 155 -21.34 4.13 -18.36
CA GLU A 155 -22.39 3.90 -17.36
C GLU A 155 -23.63 4.79 -17.55
N GLY A 156 -23.49 5.97 -18.19
CA GLY A 156 -24.60 6.87 -18.51
C GLY A 156 -25.32 6.57 -19.83
N ALA A 157 -24.85 5.58 -20.60
CA ALA A 157 -25.40 5.19 -21.90
C ALA A 157 -26.20 3.87 -21.87
N GLU A 158 -26.21 3.16 -20.75
CA GLU A 158 -27.10 2.03 -20.44
C GLU A 158 -28.35 2.48 -19.66
#